data_AF-A0A1M6PGU2-F1
#
_entry.id   AF-A0A1M6PGU2-F1
#
_cell.length_a   1.000
_cell.length_b   1.000
_cell.length_c   1.000
_cell.angle_alpha   90.00
_cell.angle_beta   90.00
_cell.angle_gamma   90.00
#
_symmetry.space_group_name_H-M   'P 1'
#
loop_
_entity.id
_entity.type
_entity.pdbx_description
1 polymer ?
#
loop_
_entity_poly.entity_id
_entity_poly.type
_entity_poly.pdbx_seq_one_letter_code
_entity_poly.pdbx_strand_id
1 'polypeptide(L)'
;MAAARPAARFLCDAFFRIPEDVYVGPDHAITQEDWRGLRVPVPAPNLPLRMPGKVATTDLLGREEGLAEHGARLLEVAGAHGKAASMTRPSPYFTVAPAILGPDGLLATWPWSDTLPEAVLALEALAAADRAAPGTILWDDEDQGWHLRIIGAGASACLVEWDAEGPPPAEDAWRVDAAELAGQAASALERLRTVHARLVKRLGRDLWS
;
A
#
# COMPACT_ATOMS: atom_id res chain seq x y z
N MET A 1 -21.50 -16.15 9.39
CA MET A 1 -20.19 -15.90 8.77
C MET A 1 -19.85 -17.11 7.92
N ALA A 2 -19.66 -16.93 6.61
CA ALA A 2 -18.91 -17.92 5.83
C ALA A 2 -17.57 -18.19 6.55
N ALA A 3 -17.12 -19.44 6.58
CA ALA A 3 -15.92 -19.79 7.32
C ALA A 3 -14.69 -19.17 6.63
N ALA A 4 -14.03 -18.21 7.29
CA ALA A 4 -12.80 -17.61 6.79
C ALA A 4 -11.76 -18.70 6.52
N ARG A 5 -11.16 -18.67 5.32
CA ARG A 5 -10.17 -19.66 4.87
C ARG A 5 -8.85 -19.44 5.62
N PRO A 6 -8.21 -20.48 6.16
CA PRO A 6 -6.92 -20.32 6.81
C PRO A 6 -5.83 -19.99 5.79
N ALA A 7 -5.03 -18.96 6.07
CA ALA A 7 -3.82 -18.63 5.34
C ALA A 7 -2.61 -18.97 6.22
N ALA A 8 -2.04 -20.16 5.98
CA ALA A 8 -0.95 -20.71 6.80
C ALA A 8 0.40 -20.01 6.58
N ARG A 9 0.56 -19.27 5.49
CA ARG A 9 1.75 -18.47 5.16
C ARG A 9 1.28 -17.15 4.60
N PHE A 10 1.85 -16.06 5.09
CA PHE A 10 1.57 -14.73 4.59
C PHE A 10 2.73 -13.76 4.88
N LEU A 11 2.72 -12.63 4.17
CA LEU A 11 3.59 -11.48 4.38
C LEU A 11 2.73 -10.24 4.61
N CYS A 12 2.80 -9.65 5.79
CA CYS A 12 2.30 -8.32 6.11
C CYS A 12 3.46 -7.32 6.03
N ASP A 13 3.38 -6.35 5.11
CA ASP A 13 4.38 -5.30 4.95
C ASP A 13 3.74 -3.99 4.46
N ALA A 14 4.50 -2.89 4.46
CA ALA A 14 4.18 -1.68 3.71
C ALA A 14 4.81 -1.72 2.32
N PHE A 15 4.09 -1.20 1.33
CA PHE A 15 4.44 -1.29 -0.07
C PHE A 15 4.47 0.10 -0.70
N PHE A 16 5.63 0.50 -1.20
CA PHE A 16 5.80 1.73 -1.96
C PHE A 16 5.37 1.51 -3.41
N ARG A 17 4.60 2.45 -3.96
CA ARG A 17 4.27 2.48 -5.38
C ARG A 17 5.49 2.79 -6.24
N ILE A 18 5.57 2.13 -7.39
CA ILE A 18 6.55 2.33 -8.46
C ILE A 18 5.76 2.71 -9.73
N PRO A 19 5.49 4.00 -9.97
CA PRO A 19 4.83 4.44 -11.19
C PRO A 19 5.72 4.19 -12.42
N GLU A 20 5.15 3.62 -13.47
CA GLU A 20 5.88 3.35 -14.72
C GLU A 20 5.82 4.53 -15.71
N ASP A 21 5.07 5.57 -15.38
CA ASP A 21 4.87 6.74 -16.23
C ASP A 21 4.42 7.97 -15.42
N VAL A 22 4.43 9.12 -16.09
CA VAL A 22 3.83 10.39 -15.64
C VAL A 22 2.75 10.80 -16.63
N TYR A 23 1.54 11.03 -16.14
CA TYR A 23 0.47 11.66 -16.91
C TYR A 23 0.76 13.16 -17.09
N VAL A 24 0.83 13.60 -18.35
CA VAL A 24 1.16 14.98 -18.75
C VAL A 24 -0.01 15.72 -19.42
N GLY A 25 -1.17 15.08 -19.52
CA GLY A 25 -2.36 15.66 -20.13
C GLY A 25 -3.11 16.66 -19.24
N PRO A 26 -4.19 17.29 -19.75
CA PRO A 26 -5.01 18.20 -18.96
C PRO A 26 -5.78 17.44 -17.87
N ASP A 27 -6.17 18.15 -16.81
CA ASP A 27 -6.79 17.53 -15.64
C ASP A 27 -8.28 17.18 -15.88
N HIS A 28 -8.89 17.78 -16.90
CA HIS A 28 -10.30 17.59 -17.28
C HIS A 28 -10.46 17.51 -18.81
N ALA A 29 -11.66 17.06 -19.25
CA ALA A 29 -12.09 17.05 -20.66
C ALA A 29 -11.20 16.21 -21.60
N ILE A 30 -10.88 14.99 -21.18
CA ILE A 30 -10.12 14.01 -21.96
C ILE A 30 -10.96 12.77 -22.26
N THR A 31 -10.68 12.11 -23.37
CA THR A 31 -11.18 10.75 -23.63
C THR A 31 -10.24 9.71 -23.00
N GLN A 32 -10.70 8.46 -22.93
CA GLN A 32 -9.88 7.34 -22.44
C GLN A 32 -8.66 7.07 -23.34
N GLU A 33 -8.78 7.34 -24.63
CA GLU A 33 -7.70 7.19 -25.61
C GLU A 33 -6.64 8.28 -25.44
N ASP A 34 -7.06 9.53 -25.24
CA ASP A 34 -6.18 10.65 -24.90
C ASP A 34 -5.38 10.36 -23.63
N TRP A 35 -6.02 9.73 -22.63
CA TRP A 35 -5.37 9.41 -21.36
C TRP A 35 -4.17 8.47 -21.51
N ARG A 36 -4.22 7.53 -22.46
CA ARG A 36 -3.08 6.62 -22.74
C ARG A 36 -1.97 7.31 -23.52
N GLY A 37 -2.34 8.17 -24.49
CA GLY A 37 -1.37 8.91 -25.31
C GLY A 37 -0.62 10.01 -24.55
N LEU A 38 -1.16 10.46 -23.42
CA LEU A 38 -0.60 11.53 -22.58
C LEU A 38 0.19 11.01 -21.38
N ARG A 39 0.78 9.81 -21.48
CA ARG A 39 1.67 9.22 -20.48
C ARG A 39 3.10 9.18 -20.99
N VAL A 40 4.01 9.75 -20.22
CA VAL A 40 5.45 9.72 -20.50
C VAL A 40 6.07 8.61 -19.65
N PRO A 41 6.60 7.53 -20.26
CA PRO A 41 7.18 6.42 -19.53
C PRO A 41 8.37 6.83 -18.67
N VAL A 42 8.49 6.23 -17.49
CA VAL A 42 9.63 6.35 -16.59
C VAL A 42 10.18 4.94 -16.33
N PRO A 43 11.44 4.65 -16.67
CA PRO A 43 12.01 3.33 -16.47
C PRO A 43 11.89 2.87 -15.01
N ALA A 44 11.36 1.65 -14.84
CA ALA A 44 11.26 1.02 -13.54
C ALA A 44 12.66 0.85 -12.90
N PRO A 45 12.79 1.04 -11.59
CA PRO A 45 14.04 0.77 -10.88
C PRO A 45 14.30 -0.74 -10.84
N ASN A 46 15.58 -1.12 -10.71
CA ASN A 46 15.95 -2.51 -10.48
C ASN A 46 15.68 -2.92 -9.02
N LEU A 47 14.40 -3.06 -8.68
CA LEU A 47 13.90 -3.46 -7.38
C LEU A 47 12.98 -4.67 -7.53
N PRO A 48 13.00 -5.63 -6.59
CA PRO A 48 12.10 -6.78 -6.65
C PRO A 48 10.67 -6.33 -6.33
N LEU A 49 9.81 -6.35 -7.35
CA LEU A 49 8.40 -6.03 -7.18
C LEU A 49 7.67 -7.27 -6.64
N ARG A 50 7.00 -7.11 -5.50
CA ARG A 50 6.22 -8.19 -4.85
C ARG A 50 4.76 -8.18 -5.28
N MET A 51 4.29 -7.05 -5.79
CA MET A 51 3.01 -6.88 -6.48
C MET A 51 3.24 -6.01 -7.73
N PRO A 52 2.33 -6.01 -8.72
CA PRO A 52 2.41 -5.11 -9.86
C PRO A 52 2.63 -3.66 -9.43
N GLY A 53 3.74 -3.06 -9.89
CA GLY A 53 4.10 -1.66 -9.57
C GLY A 53 4.30 -1.35 -8.09
N LYS A 54 4.59 -2.33 -7.23
CA LYS A 54 4.83 -2.09 -5.80
C LYS A 54 5.98 -2.91 -5.22
N VAL A 55 6.78 -2.27 -4.35
CA VAL A 55 7.93 -2.88 -3.65
C VAL A 55 7.71 -2.85 -2.14
N ALA A 56 7.98 -3.96 -1.46
CA ALA A 56 7.83 -4.07 -0.01
C ALA A 56 8.98 -3.40 0.75
N THR A 57 8.74 -2.93 1.98
CA THR A 57 9.83 -2.35 2.80
C THR A 57 10.93 -3.34 3.12
N THR A 58 10.61 -4.64 3.26
CA THR A 58 11.61 -5.70 3.47
C THR A 58 12.63 -5.79 2.34
N ASP A 59 12.22 -5.49 1.10
CA ASP A 59 13.09 -5.53 -0.07
C ASP A 59 13.77 -4.18 -0.37
N LEU A 60 13.27 -3.09 0.20
CA LEU A 60 13.84 -1.75 0.07
C LEU A 60 14.99 -1.47 1.04
N LEU A 61 15.05 -2.18 2.16
CA LEU A 61 16.06 -1.92 3.18
C LEU A 61 17.47 -2.14 2.59
N GLY A 62 18.30 -1.08 2.61
CA GLY A 62 19.63 -1.08 1.98
C GLY A 62 19.63 -0.89 0.46
N ARG A 63 18.47 -0.73 -0.17
CA ARG A 63 18.28 -0.48 -1.61
C ARG A 63 17.47 0.80 -1.88
N GLU A 64 17.38 1.68 -0.88
CA GLU A 64 16.55 2.90 -0.94
C GLU A 64 16.99 3.86 -2.05
N GLU A 65 18.25 3.76 -2.47
CA GLU A 65 18.80 4.54 -3.59
C GLU A 65 18.03 4.31 -4.90
N GLY A 66 17.66 3.07 -5.22
CA GLY A 66 16.92 2.78 -6.44
C GLY A 66 15.55 3.45 -6.47
N LEU A 67 14.86 3.50 -5.31
CA LEU A 67 13.58 4.18 -5.19
C LEU A 67 13.74 5.71 -5.21
N ALA A 68 14.79 6.25 -4.57
CA ALA A 68 15.08 7.67 -4.60
C ALA A 68 15.42 8.17 -6.02
N GLU A 69 16.25 7.44 -6.77
CA GLU A 69 16.56 7.76 -8.17
C GLU A 69 15.31 7.74 -9.05
N HIS A 70 14.46 6.73 -8.86
CA HIS A 70 13.19 6.65 -9.59
C HIS A 70 12.26 7.84 -9.26
N GLY A 71 12.14 8.20 -7.98
CA GLY A 71 11.40 9.39 -7.55
C GLY A 71 11.96 10.68 -8.16
N ALA A 72 13.29 10.83 -8.23
CA ALA A 72 13.92 11.98 -8.88
C ALA A 72 13.60 12.06 -10.38
N ARG A 73 13.57 10.92 -11.09
CA ARG A 73 13.19 10.86 -12.51
C ARG A 73 11.73 11.24 -12.73
N LEU A 74 10.81 10.79 -11.88
CA LEU A 74 9.39 11.20 -11.93
C LEU A 74 9.27 12.73 -11.82
N LEU A 75 10.00 13.33 -10.88
CA LEU A 75 10.02 14.77 -10.67
C LEU A 75 10.61 15.54 -11.86
N GLU A 76 11.68 15.02 -12.46
CA GLU A 76 12.30 15.59 -13.66
C GLU A 76 11.33 15.57 -14.85
N VAL A 77 10.72 14.42 -15.13
CA VAL A 77 9.74 14.26 -16.22
C VAL A 77 8.55 15.19 -15.99
N ALA A 78 7.98 15.21 -14.79
CA ALA A 78 6.88 16.13 -14.49
C ALA A 78 7.30 17.60 -14.65
N GLY A 79 8.50 17.97 -14.22
CA GLY A 79 9.05 19.31 -14.39
C GLY A 79 9.16 19.72 -15.86
N ALA A 80 9.73 18.85 -16.70
CA ALA A 80 9.89 19.09 -18.14
C ALA A 80 8.55 19.30 -18.88
N HIS A 81 7.46 18.72 -18.34
CA HIS A 81 6.12 18.82 -18.90
C HIS A 81 5.20 19.81 -18.16
N GLY A 82 5.73 20.65 -17.27
CA GLY A 82 4.93 21.65 -16.53
C GLY A 82 3.94 21.06 -15.52
N LYS A 83 4.15 19.80 -15.10
CA LYS A 83 3.34 19.05 -14.14
C LYS A 83 3.98 18.94 -12.75
N ALA A 84 4.96 19.77 -12.42
CA ALA A 84 5.59 19.75 -11.10
C ALA A 84 4.59 19.89 -9.93
N ALA A 85 3.47 20.59 -10.13
CA ALA A 85 2.41 20.73 -9.13
C ALA A 85 1.71 19.40 -8.80
N SER A 86 1.53 18.48 -9.75
CA SER A 86 0.90 17.17 -9.50
C SER A 86 1.80 16.20 -8.73
N MET A 87 3.08 16.57 -8.56
CA MET A 87 4.06 15.88 -7.74
C MET A 87 4.12 16.41 -6.30
N THR A 88 3.29 17.40 -5.97
CA THR A 88 3.15 17.92 -4.60
C THR A 88 2.05 17.18 -3.85
N ARG A 89 2.10 17.21 -2.51
CA ARG A 89 1.31 16.34 -1.64
C ARG A 89 -0.17 16.75 -1.56
N PRO A 90 -1.09 15.79 -1.46
CA PRO A 90 -0.90 14.36 -1.73
C PRO A 90 -0.72 14.09 -3.23
N SER A 91 0.21 13.21 -3.59
CA SER A 91 0.54 12.90 -5.00
C SER A 91 0.23 11.45 -5.33
N PRO A 92 -0.45 11.15 -6.45
CA PRO A 92 -0.76 9.78 -6.85
C PRO A 92 0.48 8.95 -7.23
N TYR A 93 1.64 9.60 -7.39
CA TYR A 93 2.90 8.95 -7.75
C TYR A 93 3.71 8.49 -6.53
N PHE A 94 3.45 9.08 -5.36
CA PHE A 94 4.21 8.84 -4.13
C PHE A 94 3.29 8.28 -3.06
N THR A 95 2.85 7.03 -3.27
CA THR A 95 1.97 6.34 -2.33
C THR A 95 2.66 5.19 -1.62
N VAL A 96 2.22 4.94 -0.39
CA VAL A 96 2.62 3.78 0.41
C VAL A 96 1.40 3.24 1.15
N ALA A 97 1.18 1.93 1.03
CA ALA A 97 0.04 1.26 1.65
C ALA A 97 0.47 -0.08 2.26
N PRO A 98 -0.11 -0.51 3.40
CA PRO A 98 0.05 -1.88 3.87
C PRO A 98 -0.61 -2.86 2.90
N ALA A 99 -0.09 -4.09 2.87
CA ALA A 99 -0.78 -5.21 2.25
C ALA A 99 -0.39 -6.52 2.94
N ILE A 100 -1.28 -7.50 2.84
CA ILE A 100 -1.09 -8.87 3.31
C ILE A 100 -1.09 -9.77 2.07
N LEU A 101 0.05 -10.40 1.78
CA LEU A 101 0.24 -11.31 0.66
C LEU A 101 0.26 -12.75 1.15
N GLY A 102 -0.53 -13.61 0.52
CA GLY A 102 -0.46 -15.05 0.64
C GLY A 102 0.43 -15.65 -0.46
N PRO A 103 0.62 -16.98 -0.46
CA PRO A 103 1.37 -17.67 -1.51
C PRO A 103 0.70 -17.54 -2.89
N ASP A 104 -0.63 -17.47 -2.92
CA ASP A 104 -1.43 -17.48 -4.15
C ASP A 104 -1.86 -16.08 -4.60
N GLY A 105 -1.47 -15.03 -3.88
CA GLY A 105 -1.80 -13.65 -4.24
C GLY A 105 -2.11 -12.77 -3.03
N LEU A 106 -2.84 -11.68 -3.31
CA LEU A 106 -3.22 -10.69 -2.31
C LEU A 106 -4.33 -11.24 -1.40
N LEU A 107 -4.15 -11.14 -0.08
CA LEU A 107 -5.15 -11.50 0.92
C LEU A 107 -5.91 -10.28 1.45
N ALA A 108 -5.20 -9.16 1.59
CA ALA A 108 -5.79 -7.86 1.90
C ALA A 108 -4.91 -6.71 1.45
N THR A 109 -5.50 -5.60 1.02
CA THR A 109 -4.80 -4.34 0.73
C THR A 109 -5.60 -3.16 1.28
N TRP A 110 -4.94 -2.02 1.48
CA TRP A 110 -5.59 -0.75 1.78
C TRP A 110 -5.47 0.17 0.57
N PRO A 111 -6.35 0.02 -0.44
CA PRO A 111 -6.12 0.65 -1.73
C PRO A 111 -6.33 2.17 -1.70
N TRP A 112 -6.93 2.72 -0.64
CA TRP A 112 -7.17 4.15 -0.43
C TRP A 112 -6.27 4.77 0.66
N SER A 113 -5.58 3.95 1.47
CA SER A 113 -4.56 4.44 2.41
C SER A 113 -3.24 4.66 1.67
N ASP A 114 -3.18 5.77 0.94
CA ASP A 114 -2.08 6.07 0.02
C ASP A 114 -0.98 6.93 0.65
N THR A 115 -1.18 7.42 1.87
CA THR A 115 -0.19 8.27 2.56
C THR A 115 0.57 7.53 3.65
N LEU A 116 1.77 8.02 3.97
CA LEU A 116 2.58 7.49 5.06
C LEU A 116 1.85 7.50 6.42
N PRO A 117 1.17 8.58 6.85
CA PRO A 117 0.44 8.57 8.11
C PRO A 117 -0.65 7.50 8.16
N GLU A 118 -1.40 7.30 7.09
CA GLU A 118 -2.45 6.27 7.02
C GLU A 118 -1.85 4.86 7.08
N ALA A 119 -0.77 4.62 6.32
CA ALA A 119 -0.05 3.35 6.38
C ALA A 119 0.51 3.05 7.77
N VAL A 120 1.00 4.07 8.48
CA VAL A 120 1.47 3.95 9.88
C VAL A 120 0.31 3.56 10.80
N LEU A 121 -0.84 4.25 10.71
CA LEU A 121 -2.01 3.94 11.55
C LEU A 121 -2.51 2.51 11.34
N ALA A 122 -2.58 2.07 10.08
CA ALA A 122 -2.98 0.71 9.76
C ALA A 122 -1.99 -0.33 10.29
N LEU A 123 -0.68 -0.13 10.13
CA LEU A 123 0.32 -1.05 10.69
C LEU A 123 0.31 -1.06 12.24
N GLU A 124 0.08 0.08 12.88
CA GLU A 124 -0.06 0.16 14.35
C GLU A 124 -1.28 -0.62 14.85
N ALA A 125 -2.41 -0.54 14.14
CA ALA A 125 -3.59 -1.33 14.44
C ALA A 125 -3.34 -2.85 14.29
N LEU A 126 -2.66 -3.26 13.21
CA LEU A 126 -2.28 -4.66 12.99
C LEU A 126 -1.27 -5.17 14.03
N ALA A 127 -0.33 -4.32 14.46
CA ALA A 127 0.64 -4.64 15.51
C ALA A 127 0.00 -4.85 16.90
N ALA A 128 -1.29 -4.57 17.05
CA ALA A 128 -2.07 -4.85 18.25
C ALA A 128 -2.96 -6.10 18.14
N ALA A 129 -2.92 -6.82 17.02
CA ALA A 129 -3.81 -7.95 16.75
C ALA A 129 -3.74 -9.07 17.79
N ASP A 130 -2.55 -9.39 18.31
CA ASP A 130 -2.30 -10.46 19.28
C ASP A 130 -2.84 -10.16 20.70
N ARG A 131 -3.07 -8.88 20.99
CA ARG A 131 -3.63 -8.38 22.25
C ARG A 131 -5.13 -8.11 22.17
N ALA A 132 -5.73 -8.28 20.99
CA ALA A 132 -7.12 -7.96 20.75
C ALA A 132 -8.04 -9.00 21.41
N ALA A 133 -9.09 -8.52 22.09
CA ALA A 133 -10.12 -9.42 22.56
C ALA A 133 -10.85 -10.03 21.34
N PRO A 134 -11.38 -11.27 21.45
CA PRO A 134 -12.22 -11.83 20.39
C PRO A 134 -13.40 -10.91 20.07
N GLY A 135 -13.61 -10.63 18.79
CA GLY A 135 -14.63 -9.70 18.29
C GLY A 135 -14.19 -8.24 18.23
N THR A 136 -12.98 -7.89 18.70
CA THR A 136 -12.44 -6.53 18.54
C THR A 136 -12.21 -6.23 17.06
N ILE A 137 -12.80 -5.14 16.57
CA ILE A 137 -12.50 -4.58 15.26
C ILE A 137 -11.14 -3.87 15.37
N LEU A 138 -10.17 -4.36 14.61
CA LEU A 138 -8.83 -3.79 14.50
C LEU A 138 -8.76 -2.72 13.42
N TRP A 139 -9.48 -2.95 12.32
CA TRP A 139 -9.61 -2.00 11.21
C TRP A 139 -10.99 -2.16 10.59
N ASP A 140 -11.59 -1.05 10.19
CA ASP A 140 -12.87 -1.00 9.48
C ASP A 140 -12.87 0.23 8.60
N ASP A 141 -12.89 0.01 7.30
CA ASP A 141 -12.79 1.08 6.31
C ASP A 141 -13.68 0.75 5.11
N GLU A 142 -14.22 1.79 4.50
CA GLU A 142 -15.15 1.75 3.37
C GLU A 142 -14.84 2.91 2.44
N ASP A 143 -14.57 2.61 1.17
CA ASP A 143 -14.48 3.62 0.12
C ASP A 143 -14.95 3.04 -1.22
N GLN A 144 -15.62 3.88 -2.02
CA GLN A 144 -16.14 3.55 -3.36
C GLN A 144 -16.90 2.21 -3.43
N GLY A 145 -17.67 1.87 -2.39
CA GLY A 145 -18.45 0.63 -2.33
C GLY A 145 -17.62 -0.62 -2.04
N TRP A 146 -16.36 -0.49 -1.64
CA TRP A 146 -15.53 -1.59 -1.17
C TRP A 146 -15.24 -1.44 0.32
N HIS A 147 -15.43 -2.52 1.06
CA HIS A 147 -15.15 -2.58 2.49
C HIS A 147 -13.98 -3.49 2.80
N LEU A 148 -13.16 -3.07 3.77
CA LEU A 148 -12.15 -3.90 4.41
C LEU A 148 -12.39 -3.88 5.93
N ARG A 149 -12.58 -5.06 6.51
CA ARG A 149 -12.66 -5.22 7.96
C ARG A 149 -11.68 -6.26 8.47
N ILE A 150 -10.99 -5.91 9.54
CA ILE A 150 -10.08 -6.81 10.25
C ILE A 150 -10.54 -6.97 11.68
N ILE A 151 -10.74 -8.22 12.09
CA ILE A 151 -11.35 -8.57 13.38
C ILE A 151 -10.40 -9.51 14.13
N GLY A 152 -10.09 -9.18 15.38
CA GLY A 152 -9.43 -10.10 16.31
C GLY A 152 -10.34 -11.27 16.68
N ALA A 153 -9.84 -12.48 16.60
CA ALA A 153 -10.59 -13.72 16.86
C ALA A 153 -9.81 -14.65 17.81
N GLY A 154 -9.20 -14.10 18.85
CA GLY A 154 -8.33 -14.83 19.77
C GLY A 154 -6.93 -15.02 19.19
N ALA A 155 -6.51 -16.27 18.99
CA ALA A 155 -5.19 -16.58 18.39
C ALA A 155 -5.10 -16.27 16.88
N SER A 156 -6.17 -15.72 16.28
CA SER A 156 -6.21 -15.42 14.86
C SER A 156 -6.80 -14.04 14.60
N ALA A 157 -6.45 -13.44 13.47
CA ALA A 157 -7.14 -12.30 12.90
C ALA A 157 -7.89 -12.72 11.64
N CYS A 158 -9.12 -12.22 11.48
CA CYS A 158 -9.94 -12.43 10.31
C CYS A 158 -9.87 -11.18 9.42
N LEU A 159 -9.50 -11.36 8.16
CA LEU A 159 -9.54 -10.35 7.11
C LEU A 159 -10.81 -10.59 6.29
N VAL A 160 -11.64 -9.56 6.12
CA VAL A 160 -12.90 -9.67 5.39
C VAL A 160 -12.99 -8.49 4.43
N GLU A 161 -13.06 -8.80 3.14
CA GLU A 161 -13.33 -7.83 2.08
C GLU A 161 -14.69 -8.11 1.46
N TRP A 162 -15.46 -7.07 1.16
CA TRP A 162 -16.72 -7.21 0.41
C TRP A 162 -17.11 -5.95 -0.35
N ASP A 163 -17.86 -6.15 -1.43
CA ASP A 163 -18.57 -5.10 -2.15
C ASP A 163 -19.85 -4.72 -1.38
N ALA A 164 -20.02 -3.43 -1.08
CA ALA A 164 -21.14 -2.83 -0.37
C ALA A 164 -22.48 -3.01 -1.09
N GLU A 165 -22.45 -3.10 -2.42
CA GLU A 165 -23.65 -3.37 -3.24
C GLU A 165 -24.00 -4.87 -3.28
N GLY A 166 -23.11 -5.73 -2.80
CA GLY A 166 -23.32 -7.17 -2.65
C GLY A 166 -23.79 -7.60 -1.25
N PRO A 167 -24.38 -8.81 -1.10
CA PRO A 167 -24.75 -9.32 0.22
C PRO A 167 -23.51 -9.61 1.07
N PRO A 168 -23.42 -9.12 2.32
CA PRO A 168 -22.29 -9.41 3.20
C PRO A 168 -22.36 -10.82 3.82
N PRO A 169 -21.20 -11.46 4.09
CA PRO A 169 -19.88 -11.17 3.55
C PRO A 169 -19.71 -11.79 2.15
N ALA A 170 -19.08 -11.05 1.23
CA ALA A 170 -18.59 -11.59 -0.04
C ALA A 170 -17.44 -12.59 0.19
N GLU A 171 -17.09 -13.32 -0.86
CA GLU A 171 -16.46 -14.65 -0.88
C GLU A 171 -15.02 -14.76 -0.32
N ASP A 172 -14.35 -13.64 0.00
CA ASP A 172 -12.93 -13.59 0.34
C ASP A 172 -12.67 -13.21 1.81
N ALA A 173 -12.99 -14.13 2.71
CA ALA A 173 -12.57 -14.04 4.11
C ALA A 173 -11.33 -14.93 4.36
N TRP A 174 -10.31 -14.35 5.00
CA TRP A 174 -9.07 -15.03 5.35
C TRP A 174 -8.84 -15.02 6.85
N ARG A 175 -8.22 -16.08 7.37
CA ARG A 175 -7.81 -16.18 8.77
C ARG A 175 -6.31 -16.41 8.85
N VAL A 176 -5.61 -15.51 9.54
CA VAL A 176 -4.16 -15.57 9.79
C VAL A 176 -3.88 -15.68 11.29
N ASP A 177 -2.68 -16.14 11.65
CA ASP A 177 -2.24 -16.14 13.05
C ASP A 177 -2.05 -14.70 13.55
N ALA A 178 -2.64 -14.38 14.71
CA ALA A 178 -2.65 -13.01 15.24
C ALA A 178 -1.27 -12.56 15.73
N ALA A 179 -0.50 -13.48 16.33
CA ALA A 179 0.84 -13.18 16.85
C ALA A 179 1.84 -12.95 15.71
N GLU A 180 1.78 -13.79 14.67
CA GLU A 180 2.56 -13.60 13.46
C GLU A 180 2.19 -12.30 12.75
N LEU A 181 0.90 -11.98 12.61
CA LEU A 181 0.44 -10.74 12.01
C LEU A 181 0.96 -9.53 12.78
N ALA A 182 0.82 -9.52 14.10
CA ALA A 182 1.28 -8.44 14.95
C ALA A 182 2.80 -8.25 14.85
N GLY A 183 3.57 -9.35 14.87
CA GLY A 183 5.03 -9.30 14.75
C GLY A 183 5.51 -8.80 13.38
N GLN A 184 4.88 -9.27 12.29
CA GLN A 184 5.20 -8.81 10.94
C GLN A 184 4.84 -7.34 10.75
N ALA A 185 3.68 -6.89 11.23
CA ALA A 185 3.24 -5.49 11.15
C ALA A 185 4.13 -4.54 11.95
N ALA A 186 4.51 -4.90 13.18
CA ALA A 186 5.45 -4.13 13.99
C ALA A 186 6.82 -3.99 13.29
N SER A 187 7.32 -5.08 12.73
CA SER A 187 8.59 -5.08 11.99
C SER A 187 8.50 -4.24 10.70
N ALA A 188 7.37 -4.30 10.00
CA ALA A 188 7.10 -3.48 8.81
C ALA A 188 7.03 -1.99 9.16
N LEU A 189 6.44 -1.63 10.29
CA LEU A 189 6.37 -0.25 10.77
C LEU A 189 7.76 0.33 11.06
N GLU A 190 8.64 -0.44 11.71
CA GLU A 190 10.03 -0.03 11.95
C GLU A 190 10.81 0.16 10.64
N ARG A 191 10.66 -0.78 9.70
CA ARG A 191 11.27 -0.67 8.37
C ARG A 191 10.74 0.52 7.60
N LEU A 192 9.43 0.74 7.59
CA LEU A 192 8.77 1.86 6.93
C LEU A 192 9.34 3.20 7.41
N ARG A 193 9.41 3.39 8.74
CA ARG A 193 9.99 4.61 9.34
C ARG A 193 11.45 4.81 8.93
N THR A 194 12.24 3.73 8.92
CA THR A 194 13.65 3.76 8.53
C THR A 194 13.84 4.11 7.05
N VAL A 195 13.12 3.42 6.17
CA VAL A 195 13.16 3.62 4.72
C VAL A 195 12.69 5.03 4.39
N HIS A 196 11.57 5.47 4.95
CA HIS A 196 11.04 6.82 4.74
C HIS A 196 12.08 7.88 5.12
N ALA A 197 12.62 7.85 6.34
CA ALA A 197 13.63 8.82 6.77
C ALA A 197 14.84 8.89 5.82
N ARG A 198 15.28 7.74 5.28
CA ARG A 198 16.37 7.67 4.28
C ARG A 198 15.97 8.27 2.93
N LEU A 199 14.76 8.00 2.46
CA LEU A 199 14.23 8.59 1.22
C LEU A 199 14.12 10.10 1.33
N VAL A 200 13.57 10.62 2.43
CA VAL A 200 13.47 12.07 2.70
C VAL A 200 14.85 12.73 2.67
N LYS A 201 15.83 12.13 3.35
CA LYS A 201 17.21 12.63 3.36
C LYS A 201 17.83 12.66 1.96
N ARG A 202 17.59 11.63 1.13
CA ARG A 202 18.15 11.53 -0.22
C ARG A 202 17.48 12.49 -1.21
N LEU A 203 16.17 12.65 -1.13
CA LEU A 203 15.39 13.50 -2.03
C LEU A 203 15.37 14.98 -1.61
N GLY A 204 15.81 15.28 -0.38
CA GLY A 204 15.79 16.63 0.19
C GLY A 204 14.39 17.15 0.53
N ARG A 205 13.37 16.31 0.35
CA ARG A 205 11.97 16.58 0.68
C ARG A 205 11.26 15.28 0.92
N ASP A 206 10.22 15.33 1.72
CA ASP A 206 9.32 14.22 1.91
C ASP A 206 8.20 14.29 0.84
N LEU A 207 7.89 13.16 0.22
CA LEU A 207 6.93 13.04 -0.88
C LEU A 207 5.74 12.13 -0.54
N TRP A 208 5.82 11.38 0.57
CA TRP A 208 4.86 10.32 0.93
C TRP A 208 3.94 10.69 2.10
N SER A 209 4.27 11.74 2.87
CA SER A 209 3.38 12.23 3.93
C SER A 209 2.55 13.44 3.52
#